data_AF-X1CZC8-F1
#
_entry.id   AF-X1CZC8-F1
#
_cell.length_a   1.000
_cell.length_b   1.000
_cell.length_c   1.000
_cell.angle_alpha   90.00
_cell.angle_beta   90.00
_cell.angle_gamma   90.00
#
_symmetry.space_group_name_H-M   'P 1'
#
loop_
_entity.id
_entity.type
_entity.pdbx_description
1 polymer ?
#
loop_
_entity_poly.entity_id
_entity_poly.type
_entity_poly.pdbx_seq_one_letter_code
_entity_poly.pdbx_strand_id
1 'polypeptide(L)'
;MKQFELKIRLEHPEINISSDVVGIDIGQSLTKVAYLKGNEIVLSMSQTGSDFREIIEFLDFNRKIFKVINFTGGKAFSLYKRYSNKIKTNLINEFEANIEGLEFLYKQSKNRALPASIVVTIGTGTSIVLKSDSVEHIGGSAMGGGLFMGLIKLLFNIDDYFDAIDLARKGNRFNIDLKVAEAKKIFVGSFPLNGLKTDSVAKSLGIQSYIEKLGAEFVFLDDQNKYPLKSVEMNSKTIEFPKVILDL
;
A
#
# COMPACT_ATOMS: atom_id res chain seq x y z
N MET A 1 4.76 -24.00 -6.80
CA MET A 1 4.05 -22.76 -6.42
C MET A 1 3.27 -22.28 -7.64
N LYS A 2 2.02 -21.80 -7.47
CA LYS A 2 1.21 -21.30 -8.59
C LYS A 2 1.84 -20.02 -9.15
N GLN A 3 2.51 -20.13 -10.29
CA GLN A 3 2.95 -18.99 -11.07
C GLN A 3 1.72 -18.43 -11.78
N PHE A 4 1.38 -17.18 -11.52
CA PHE A 4 0.35 -16.49 -12.28
C PHE A 4 1.03 -15.77 -13.43
N GLU A 5 0.54 -16.02 -14.65
CA GLU A 5 0.99 -15.34 -15.86
C GLU A 5 -0.21 -14.68 -16.53
N LEU A 6 -0.03 -13.41 -16.91
CA LEU A 6 -0.97 -12.62 -17.69
C LEU A 6 -0.24 -12.11 -18.93
N LYS A 7 -0.91 -12.15 -20.08
CA LYS A 7 -0.38 -11.61 -21.34
C LYS A 7 -1.25 -10.47 -21.81
N ILE A 8 -0.62 -9.35 -22.16
CA ILE A 8 -1.28 -8.17 -22.69
C ILE A 8 -0.78 -7.95 -24.10
N ARG A 9 -1.69 -8.00 -25.09
CA ARG A 9 -1.35 -7.73 -26.48
C ARG A 9 -1.20 -6.22 -26.70
N LEU A 10 -0.13 -5.81 -27.35
CA LEU A 10 0.07 -4.41 -27.73
C LEU A 10 -0.89 -4.04 -28.87
N GLU A 11 -1.74 -3.05 -28.64
CA GLU A 11 -2.73 -2.55 -29.62
C GLU A 11 -2.22 -1.32 -30.38
N HIS A 12 -1.19 -0.63 -29.86
CA HIS A 12 -0.66 0.60 -30.43
C HIS A 12 0.80 0.42 -30.92
N PRO A 13 1.05 0.47 -32.24
CA PRO A 13 2.37 0.23 -32.82
C PRO A 13 3.40 1.32 -32.51
N GLU A 14 2.97 2.50 -32.02
CA GLU A 14 3.88 3.59 -31.64
C GLU A 14 4.69 3.30 -30.36
N ILE A 15 4.30 2.31 -29.55
CA ILE A 15 4.98 2.02 -28.30
C ILE A 15 6.11 1.02 -28.54
N ASN A 16 7.33 1.53 -28.64
CA ASN A 16 8.53 0.71 -28.84
C ASN A 16 9.10 0.22 -27.50
N ILE A 17 8.70 -0.98 -27.07
CA ILE A 17 9.36 -1.70 -25.97
C ILE A 17 10.39 -2.64 -26.57
N SER A 18 11.63 -2.59 -26.09
CA SER A 18 12.64 -3.52 -26.57
C SER A 18 12.42 -4.94 -26.04
N SER A 19 12.46 -5.93 -26.92
CA SER A 19 12.30 -7.36 -26.57
C SER A 19 13.49 -7.95 -25.82
N ASP A 20 14.61 -7.24 -25.74
CA ASP A 20 15.81 -7.64 -25.02
C ASP A 20 15.91 -7.03 -23.60
N VAL A 21 14.83 -6.40 -23.13
CA VAL A 21 14.72 -5.80 -21.80
C VAL A 21 13.77 -6.63 -20.95
N VAL A 22 14.13 -6.81 -19.67
CA VAL A 22 13.24 -7.38 -18.65
C VAL A 22 13.18 -6.47 -17.42
N GLY A 23 11.98 -6.28 -16.88
CA GLY A 23 11.72 -5.60 -15.61
C GLY A 23 11.38 -6.60 -14.51
N ILE A 24 11.94 -6.43 -13.32
CA ILE A 24 11.75 -7.31 -12.17
C ILE A 24 11.50 -6.47 -10.90
N ASP A 25 10.29 -6.57 -10.35
CA ASP A 25 9.94 -6.04 -9.03
C ASP A 25 10.08 -7.15 -7.98
N ILE A 26 11.04 -7.00 -7.08
CA ILE A 26 11.29 -7.96 -5.99
C ILE A 26 10.79 -7.35 -4.68
N GLY A 27 9.50 -7.56 -4.42
CA GLY A 27 8.84 -7.14 -3.19
C GLY A 27 9.16 -8.02 -1.99
N GLN A 28 8.52 -7.73 -0.86
CA GLN A 28 8.68 -8.54 0.36
C GLN A 28 8.05 -9.93 0.22
N SER A 29 6.82 -9.98 -0.27
CA SER A 29 6.02 -11.21 -0.39
C SER A 29 5.98 -11.78 -1.81
N LEU A 30 5.99 -10.92 -2.83
CA LEU A 30 5.80 -11.31 -4.23
C LEU A 30 6.87 -10.68 -5.12
N THR A 31 7.40 -11.50 -6.02
CA THR A 31 8.26 -11.07 -7.11
C THR A 31 7.44 -11.06 -8.40
N LYS A 32 7.59 -9.99 -9.19
CA LYS A 32 6.91 -9.85 -10.48
C LYS A 32 7.92 -9.59 -11.58
N VAL A 33 7.66 -10.14 -12.76
CA VAL A 33 8.52 -10.04 -13.92
C VAL A 33 7.69 -9.57 -15.12
N ALA A 34 8.19 -8.58 -15.84
CA ALA A 34 7.58 -8.03 -17.04
C ALA A 34 8.58 -8.00 -18.20
N TYR A 35 8.21 -8.52 -19.36
CA TYR A 35 9.02 -8.45 -20.59
C TYR A 35 8.16 -8.59 -21.85
N LEU A 36 8.68 -8.12 -22.97
CA LEU A 36 8.03 -8.27 -24.27
C LEU A 36 8.41 -9.60 -24.92
N LYS A 37 7.42 -10.36 -25.39
CA LYS A 37 7.59 -11.57 -26.21
C LYS A 37 6.75 -11.44 -27.48
N GLY A 38 7.41 -11.16 -28.61
CA GLY A 38 6.70 -10.84 -29.85
C GLY A 38 5.93 -9.53 -29.69
N ASN A 39 4.60 -9.59 -29.78
CA ASN A 39 3.71 -8.43 -29.61
C ASN A 39 2.91 -8.50 -28.29
N GLU A 40 3.36 -9.30 -27.33
CA GLU A 40 2.70 -9.49 -26.04
C GLU A 40 3.63 -9.10 -24.91
N ILE A 41 3.14 -8.25 -24.00
CA ILE A 41 3.76 -8.06 -22.70
C ILE A 41 3.39 -9.25 -21.83
N VAL A 42 4.40 -10.00 -21.41
CA VAL A 42 4.25 -11.08 -20.45
C VAL A 42 4.46 -10.50 -19.06
N LEU A 43 3.45 -10.65 -18.21
CA LEU A 43 3.48 -10.31 -16.79
C LEU A 43 3.39 -11.60 -16.00
N SER A 44 4.35 -11.86 -15.13
CA SER A 44 4.31 -13.03 -14.25
C SER A 44 4.57 -12.63 -12.81
N MET A 45 4.01 -13.41 -11.89
CA MET A 45 4.25 -13.24 -10.46
C MET A 45 4.45 -14.59 -9.76
N SER A 46 5.35 -14.60 -8.79
CA SER A 46 5.59 -15.72 -7.88
C SER A 46 5.87 -15.21 -6.45
N GLN A 47 5.85 -16.12 -5.48
CA GLN A 47 6.21 -15.80 -4.11
C GLN A 47 7.71 -15.48 -4.04
N THR A 48 8.08 -14.45 -3.30
CA THR A 48 9.48 -14.09 -3.13
C THR A 48 10.18 -15.11 -2.24
N GLY A 49 10.95 -16.01 -2.85
CA GLY A 49 11.83 -16.94 -2.15
C GLY A 49 13.02 -16.23 -1.49
N SER A 50 13.58 -16.84 -0.44
CA SER A 50 14.70 -16.29 0.31
C SER A 50 16.04 -16.31 -0.46
N ASP A 51 16.22 -17.25 -1.39
CA ASP A 51 17.44 -17.41 -2.18
C ASP A 51 17.32 -16.88 -3.62
N PHE A 52 16.16 -16.35 -3.99
CA PHE A 52 15.83 -15.85 -5.34
C PHE A 52 16.09 -16.86 -6.47
N ARG A 53 16.11 -18.17 -6.16
CA ARG A 53 16.50 -19.22 -7.12
C ARG A 53 15.70 -19.19 -8.40
N GLU A 54 14.38 -19.05 -8.31
CA GLU A 54 13.49 -19.00 -9.47
C GLU A 54 13.87 -17.86 -10.44
N ILE A 55 14.20 -16.69 -9.92
CA ILE A 55 14.57 -15.52 -10.73
C ILE A 55 15.95 -15.70 -11.35
N ILE A 56 16.89 -16.27 -10.60
CA ILE A 56 18.24 -16.58 -11.12
C ILE A 56 18.14 -17.58 -12.27
N GLU A 57 17.40 -18.68 -12.08
CA GLU A 57 17.19 -19.70 -13.12
C GLU A 57 16.50 -19.10 -14.35
N PHE A 58 15.48 -18.28 -14.15
CA PHE A 58 14.80 -17.56 -15.23
C PHE A 58 15.75 -16.65 -16.02
N LEU A 59 16.55 -15.83 -15.33
CA LEU A 59 17.50 -14.92 -15.98
C LEU A 59 18.61 -15.70 -16.71
N ASP A 60 19.15 -16.75 -16.10
CA ASP A 60 20.24 -17.53 -16.66
C ASP A 60 19.79 -18.36 -17.88
N PHE A 61 18.54 -18.84 -17.88
CA PHE A 61 17.90 -19.48 -19.02
C PHE A 61 17.72 -18.50 -20.19
N ASN A 62 17.31 -17.26 -19.89
CA ASN A 62 17.04 -16.22 -20.89
C ASN A 62 18.23 -15.30 -21.20
N ARG A 63 19.45 -15.62 -20.73
CA ARG A 63 20.66 -14.76 -20.86
C ARG A 63 21.05 -14.38 -22.29
N LYS A 64 20.63 -15.16 -23.29
CA LYS A 64 20.89 -14.85 -24.70
C LYS A 64 19.92 -13.80 -25.24
N ILE A 65 18.72 -13.72 -24.68
CA ILE A 65 17.64 -12.83 -25.07
C ILE A 65 17.83 -11.49 -24.36
N PHE A 66 17.83 -11.49 -23.03
CA PHE A 66 17.90 -10.24 -22.27
C PHE A 66 19.31 -9.66 -22.27
N LYS A 67 19.41 -8.37 -22.62
CA LYS A 67 20.63 -7.56 -22.61
C LYS A 67 20.59 -6.46 -21.56
N VAL A 68 19.40 -6.12 -21.07
CA VAL A 68 19.19 -5.15 -19.99
C VAL A 68 18.23 -5.73 -18.97
N ILE A 69 18.60 -5.63 -17.69
CA ILE A 69 17.74 -6.04 -16.57
C ILE A 69 17.44 -4.81 -15.71
N ASN A 70 16.18 -4.44 -15.61
CA ASN A 70 15.71 -3.38 -14.73
C ASN A 70 15.17 -4.00 -13.44
N PHE A 71 15.77 -3.65 -12.32
CA PHE A 71 15.37 -4.10 -10.99
C PHE A 71 14.65 -2.99 -10.24
N THR A 72 13.62 -3.35 -9.50
CA THR A 72 12.96 -2.48 -8.52
C THR A 72 12.42 -3.31 -7.35
N GLY A 73 11.88 -2.66 -6.34
CA GLY A 73 11.34 -3.31 -5.14
C GLY A 73 12.38 -3.49 -4.02
N GLY A 74 11.88 -3.52 -2.78
CA GLY A 74 12.71 -3.47 -1.57
C GLY A 74 13.77 -4.58 -1.40
N LYS A 75 13.65 -5.73 -2.08
CA LYS A 75 14.65 -6.83 -2.00
C LYS A 75 15.59 -6.90 -3.19
N ALA A 76 15.43 -6.04 -4.19
CA ALA A 76 16.09 -6.21 -5.47
C ALA A 76 17.58 -5.87 -5.49
N PHE A 77 18.06 -5.09 -4.50
CA PHE A 77 19.47 -4.67 -4.44
C PHE A 77 20.46 -5.84 -4.47
N SER A 78 20.11 -6.95 -3.82
CA SER A 78 20.96 -8.15 -3.78
C SER A 78 21.19 -8.77 -5.17
N LEU A 79 20.13 -8.92 -5.96
CA LEU A 79 20.21 -9.43 -7.33
C LEU A 79 20.80 -8.39 -8.28
N TYR A 80 20.45 -7.11 -8.13
CA TYR A 80 21.09 -6.03 -8.87
C TYR A 80 22.61 -6.10 -8.76
N LYS A 81 23.17 -6.17 -7.55
CA LYS A 81 24.62 -6.28 -7.32
C LYS A 81 25.24 -7.55 -7.92
N ARG A 82 24.51 -8.66 -7.94
CA ARG A 82 24.96 -9.93 -8.53
C ARG A 82 25.10 -9.84 -10.05
N TYR A 83 24.19 -9.11 -10.72
CA TYR A 83 24.14 -9.04 -12.18
C TYR A 83 24.85 -7.81 -12.76
N SER A 84 25.06 -6.75 -11.98
CA SER A 84 25.68 -5.49 -12.45
C SER A 84 27.08 -5.65 -13.03
N ASN A 85 27.81 -6.70 -12.66
CA ASN A 85 29.14 -7.00 -13.19
C ASN A 85 29.12 -7.86 -14.46
N LYS A 86 27.94 -8.31 -14.92
CA LYS A 86 27.80 -9.30 -16.01
C LYS A 86 27.03 -8.77 -17.22
N ILE A 87 26.08 -7.88 -16.98
CA ILE A 87 25.12 -7.38 -17.97
C ILE A 87 24.69 -5.97 -17.56
N LYS A 88 24.15 -5.19 -18.50
CA LYS A 88 23.59 -3.87 -18.17
C LYS A 88 22.41 -4.06 -17.21
N THR A 89 22.51 -3.47 -16.03
CA THR A 89 21.46 -3.50 -15.02
C THR A 89 21.15 -2.11 -14.53
N ASN A 90 19.88 -1.82 -14.26
CA ASN A 90 19.45 -0.58 -13.60
C ASN A 90 18.71 -0.95 -12.30
N LEU A 91 18.87 -0.11 -11.27
CA LEU A 91 18.05 -0.16 -10.07
C LEU A 91 17.17 1.09 -10.06
N ILE A 92 15.86 0.90 -10.19
CA ILE A 92 14.86 1.96 -10.34
C ILE A 92 14.09 2.10 -9.03
N ASN A 93 13.75 3.34 -8.64
CA ASN A 93 12.90 3.58 -7.49
C ASN A 93 11.53 2.88 -7.67
N GLU A 94 11.02 2.26 -6.62
CA GLU A 94 9.77 1.47 -6.67
C GLU A 94 8.56 2.33 -7.04
N PHE A 95 8.49 3.57 -6.54
CA PHE A 95 7.38 4.46 -6.84
C PHE A 95 7.43 4.95 -8.28
N GLU A 96 8.61 5.30 -8.79
CA GLU A 96 8.79 5.69 -10.18
C GLU A 96 8.43 4.55 -11.12
N ALA A 97 8.97 3.35 -10.89
CA ALA A 97 8.69 2.17 -11.70
C ALA A 97 7.20 1.82 -11.72
N ASN A 98 6.52 1.92 -10.57
CA ASN A 98 5.09 1.67 -10.47
C ASN A 98 4.26 2.71 -11.23
N ILE A 99 4.61 3.99 -11.11
CA ILE A 99 3.90 5.06 -11.83
C ILE A 99 4.13 4.95 -13.35
N GLU A 100 5.36 4.72 -13.80
CA GLU A 100 5.66 4.54 -15.23
C GLU A 100 4.90 3.36 -15.82
N GLY A 101 4.83 2.24 -15.10
CA GLY A 101 4.04 1.08 -15.48
C GLY A 101 2.54 1.39 -15.54
N LEU A 102 2.02 2.16 -14.58
CA LEU A 102 0.63 2.61 -14.56
C LEU A 102 0.31 3.55 -15.73
N GLU A 103 1.16 4.54 -15.99
CA GLU A 103 1.00 5.48 -17.11
C GLU A 103 0.99 4.75 -18.45
N PHE A 104 1.90 3.78 -18.60
CA PHE A 104 1.96 2.91 -19.76
C PHE A 104 0.64 2.16 -19.98
N LEU A 105 0.17 1.42 -18.97
CA LEU A 105 -1.04 0.60 -19.07
C LEU A 105 -2.30 1.46 -19.22
N TYR A 106 -2.33 2.63 -18.57
CA TYR A 106 -3.41 3.59 -18.69
C TYR A 106 -3.49 4.14 -20.12
N LYS A 107 -2.35 4.53 -20.71
CA LYS A 107 -2.30 4.98 -22.10
C LYS A 107 -2.73 3.89 -23.06
N GLN A 108 -2.31 2.64 -22.84
CA GLN A 108 -2.73 1.52 -23.67
C GLN A 108 -4.24 1.26 -23.57
N SER A 109 -4.83 1.35 -22.38
CA SER A 109 -6.24 1.02 -22.17
C SER A 109 -7.22 2.17 -22.45
N LYS A 110 -6.76 3.43 -22.37
CA LYS A 110 -7.60 4.63 -22.48
C LYS A 110 -7.21 5.55 -23.63
N ASN A 111 -6.12 5.25 -24.34
CA ASN A 111 -5.56 6.07 -25.42
C ASN A 111 -5.37 7.56 -25.04
N ARG A 112 -4.93 7.81 -23.79
CA ARG A 112 -4.63 9.15 -23.27
C ARG A 112 -3.66 9.09 -22.10
N ALA A 113 -3.01 10.22 -21.79
CA ALA A 113 -2.13 10.31 -20.62
C ALA A 113 -2.89 10.12 -19.31
N LEU A 114 -2.21 9.56 -18.30
CA LEU A 114 -2.74 9.48 -16.94
C LEU A 114 -2.90 10.92 -16.40
N PRO A 115 -4.09 11.32 -15.92
CA PRO A 115 -4.26 12.63 -15.30
C PRO A 115 -3.55 12.68 -13.95
N ALA A 116 -3.35 13.89 -13.41
CA ALA A 116 -2.85 14.06 -12.06
C ALA A 116 -3.70 13.25 -11.07
N SER A 117 -3.06 12.39 -10.28
CA SER A 117 -3.72 11.33 -9.51
C SER A 117 -3.00 11.07 -8.19
N ILE A 118 -3.78 10.66 -7.19
CA ILE A 118 -3.24 9.98 -6.00
C ILE A 118 -3.30 8.48 -6.29
N VAL A 119 -2.14 7.84 -6.31
CA VAL A 119 -1.99 6.41 -6.55
C VAL A 119 -1.73 5.72 -5.21
N VAL A 120 -2.66 4.87 -4.80
CA VAL A 120 -2.55 4.07 -3.59
C VAL A 120 -2.23 2.64 -3.98
N THR A 121 -1.05 2.16 -3.57
CA THR A 121 -0.61 0.79 -3.86
C THR A 121 -0.64 -0.03 -2.58
N ILE A 122 -1.42 -1.13 -2.59
CA ILE A 122 -1.58 -2.03 -1.45
C ILE A 122 -0.78 -3.30 -1.73
N GLY A 123 0.39 -3.40 -1.10
CA GLY A 123 1.24 -4.59 -1.09
C GLY A 123 1.31 -5.20 0.31
N THR A 124 2.51 -5.50 0.79
CA THR A 124 2.72 -5.92 2.20
C THR A 124 2.27 -4.82 3.16
N GLY A 125 2.66 -3.57 2.88
CA GLY A 125 2.06 -2.35 3.44
C GLY A 125 1.28 -1.58 2.37
N THR A 126 0.97 -0.32 2.64
CA THR A 126 0.31 0.59 1.70
C THR A 126 1.19 1.80 1.44
N SER A 127 1.36 2.19 0.18
CA SER A 127 2.03 3.44 -0.22
C SER A 127 1.05 4.37 -0.93
N ILE A 128 1.26 5.67 -0.73
CA ILE A 128 0.45 6.74 -1.32
C ILE A 128 1.41 7.66 -2.08
N VAL A 129 1.21 7.73 -3.39
CA VAL A 129 2.05 8.50 -4.31
C VAL A 129 1.19 9.55 -5.00
N LEU A 130 1.61 10.80 -4.95
CA LEU A 130 1.07 11.85 -5.79
C LEU A 130 1.80 11.80 -7.13
N LYS A 131 1.03 11.57 -8.20
CA LYS A 131 1.50 11.72 -9.57
C LYS A 131 0.88 12.97 -10.17
N SER A 132 1.71 13.98 -10.42
CA SER A 132 1.37 15.18 -11.20
C SER A 132 2.49 15.44 -12.22
N ASP A 133 3.14 16.60 -12.18
CA ASP A 133 4.33 16.91 -12.98
C ASP A 133 5.53 16.08 -12.54
N SER A 134 5.57 15.69 -11.26
CA SER A 134 6.55 14.78 -10.68
C SER A 134 5.88 13.55 -10.03
N VAL A 135 6.71 12.59 -9.64
CA VAL A 135 6.31 11.45 -8.80
C VAL A 135 6.77 11.75 -7.37
N GLU A 136 5.83 11.92 -6.45
CA GLU A 136 6.13 12.22 -5.04
C GLU A 136 5.48 11.19 -4.11
N HIS A 137 6.28 10.57 -3.25
CA HIS A 137 5.76 9.71 -2.19
C HIS A 137 5.28 10.57 -1.01
N ILE A 138 3.96 10.69 -0.86
CA ILE A 138 3.33 11.60 0.10
C ILE A 138 2.90 10.90 1.41
N GLY A 139 3.13 9.59 1.51
CA GLY A 139 2.91 8.85 2.75
C GLY A 139 2.58 7.38 2.52
N GLY A 140 2.28 6.68 3.61
CA GLY A 140 1.95 5.26 3.57
C GLY A 140 1.50 4.75 4.93
N SER A 141 1.19 3.46 4.99
CA SER A 141 0.83 2.76 6.22
C SER A 141 1.43 1.36 6.23
N ALA A 142 1.80 0.88 7.42
CA ALA A 142 2.15 -0.53 7.61
C ALA A 142 0.93 -1.47 7.46
N MET A 143 -0.28 -0.90 7.41
CA MET A 143 -1.51 -1.65 7.17
C MET A 143 -1.63 -1.96 5.68
N GLY A 144 -1.45 -3.23 5.32
CA GLY A 144 -1.63 -3.75 3.97
C GLY A 144 -1.93 -5.25 3.99
N GLY A 145 -1.64 -5.94 2.91
CA GLY A 145 -1.84 -7.39 2.79
C GLY A 145 -1.00 -8.20 3.78
N GLY A 146 0.14 -7.66 4.24
CA GLY A 146 0.98 -8.31 5.26
C GLY A 146 0.30 -8.38 6.62
N LEU A 147 -0.33 -7.28 7.04
CA LEU A 147 -1.12 -7.25 8.28
C LEU A 147 -2.32 -8.19 8.18
N PHE A 148 -3.05 -8.14 7.05
CA PHE A 148 -4.18 -9.04 6.81
C PHE A 148 -3.77 -10.52 6.95
N MET A 149 -2.74 -10.95 6.21
CA MET A 149 -2.28 -12.33 6.28
C MET A 149 -1.69 -12.70 7.64
N GLY A 150 -0.97 -11.79 8.29
CA GLY A 150 -0.44 -12.01 9.64
C GLY A 150 -1.55 -12.26 10.67
N LEU A 151 -2.62 -11.47 10.65
CA LEU A 151 -3.77 -11.66 11.53
C LEU A 151 -4.52 -12.96 11.23
N ILE A 152 -4.72 -13.28 9.96
CA ILE A 152 -5.36 -14.53 9.55
C ILE A 152 -4.56 -15.75 10.02
N LYS A 153 -3.24 -15.70 9.89
CA LYS A 153 -2.36 -16.76 10.40
C LYS A 153 -2.45 -16.88 11.91
N LEU A 154 -2.41 -15.78 12.66
CA LEU A 154 -2.48 -15.81 14.12
C LEU A 154 -3.82 -16.35 14.64
N LEU A 155 -4.93 -15.95 14.01
CA LEU A 155 -6.27 -16.27 14.50
C LEU A 155 -6.80 -17.62 14.02
N PHE A 156 -6.47 -18.01 12.78
CA PHE A 156 -7.07 -19.17 12.11
C PHE A 156 -6.03 -20.20 11.66
N ASN A 157 -4.74 -19.95 11.87
CA ASN A 157 -3.63 -20.78 11.39
C ASN A 157 -3.63 -21.01 9.87
N ILE A 158 -4.14 -20.04 9.09
CA ILE A 158 -4.19 -20.08 7.62
C ILE A 158 -3.03 -19.25 7.05
N ASP A 159 -2.28 -19.84 6.11
CA ASP A 159 -1.15 -19.18 5.42
C ASP A 159 -1.41 -18.88 3.94
N ASP A 160 -2.39 -19.55 3.32
CA ASP A 160 -2.73 -19.32 1.91
C ASP A 160 -3.67 -18.13 1.77
N TYR A 161 -3.36 -17.25 0.81
CA TYR A 161 -4.13 -16.04 0.57
C TYR A 161 -5.55 -16.33 0.08
N PHE A 162 -5.73 -17.32 -0.81
CA PHE A 162 -7.06 -17.64 -1.34
C PHE A 162 -7.94 -18.29 -0.28
N ASP A 163 -7.37 -19.16 0.56
CA ASP A 163 -8.07 -19.73 1.72
C ASP A 163 -8.52 -18.63 2.69
N ALA A 164 -7.67 -17.62 2.93
CA ALA A 164 -8.01 -16.46 3.76
C ALA A 164 -9.18 -15.65 3.19
N ILE A 165 -9.17 -15.40 1.87
CA ILE A 165 -10.27 -14.70 1.18
C ILE A 165 -11.56 -15.51 1.22
N ASP A 166 -11.50 -16.82 1.03
CA ASP A 166 -12.67 -17.69 1.08
C ASP A 166 -13.25 -17.80 2.50
N LEU A 167 -12.42 -17.75 3.54
CA LEU A 167 -12.87 -17.61 4.92
C LEU A 167 -13.56 -16.25 5.14
N ALA A 168 -12.93 -15.16 4.71
CA ALA A 168 -13.47 -13.81 4.87
C ALA A 168 -14.84 -13.64 4.19
N ARG A 169 -15.04 -14.25 3.02
CA ARG A 169 -16.32 -14.24 2.27
C ARG A 169 -17.47 -14.91 3.01
N LYS A 170 -17.18 -15.91 3.84
CA LYS A 170 -18.18 -16.63 4.64
C LYS A 170 -18.47 -15.92 5.98
N GLY A 171 -17.59 -15.00 6.37
CA GLY A 171 -17.70 -14.25 7.62
C GLY A 171 -18.81 -13.20 7.57
N ASN A 172 -19.32 -12.85 8.74
CA ASN A 172 -20.20 -11.71 8.92
C ASN A 172 -19.53 -10.70 9.86
N ARG A 173 -19.14 -9.55 9.32
CA ARG A 173 -18.46 -8.48 10.08
C ARG A 173 -19.27 -7.99 11.29
N PHE A 174 -20.60 -8.06 11.23
CA PHE A 174 -21.47 -7.60 12.32
C PHE A 174 -21.42 -8.45 13.59
N ASN A 175 -20.76 -9.61 13.54
CA ASN A 175 -20.54 -10.45 14.72
C ASN A 175 -19.37 -9.96 15.60
N ILE A 176 -18.51 -9.08 15.07
CA ILE A 176 -17.28 -8.63 15.74
C ILE A 176 -17.18 -7.09 15.73
N ASP A 177 -17.46 -6.45 14.59
CA ASP A 177 -17.42 -5.00 14.49
C ASP A 177 -18.50 -4.39 15.39
N LEU A 178 -18.08 -3.58 16.36
CA LEU A 178 -19.00 -2.70 17.08
C LEU A 178 -19.64 -1.77 16.05
N LYS A 179 -20.97 -1.81 15.94
CA LYS A 179 -21.67 -0.84 15.10
C LYS A 179 -21.47 0.54 15.72
N VAL A 180 -21.32 1.56 14.87
CA VAL A 180 -21.34 2.95 15.35
C VAL A 180 -22.60 3.19 16.20
N ALA A 181 -23.75 2.63 15.82
CA ALA A 181 -24.99 2.67 16.60
C ALA A 181 -24.91 2.04 18.01
N GLU A 182 -24.00 1.09 18.22
CA GLU A 182 -23.77 0.44 19.53
C GLU A 182 -22.72 1.23 20.34
N ALA A 183 -21.79 1.90 19.66
CA ALA A 183 -20.88 2.87 20.27
C ALA A 183 -21.63 4.16 20.59
N LYS A 184 -22.19 4.25 21.80
CA LYS A 184 -22.92 5.45 22.29
C LYS A 184 -22.14 6.75 22.09
N LYS A 185 -20.80 6.70 22.11
CA LYS A 185 -19.90 7.83 21.93
C LYS A 185 -18.71 7.46 21.05
N ILE A 186 -18.40 8.30 20.08
CA ILE A 186 -17.16 8.25 19.29
C ILE A 186 -16.28 9.41 19.72
N PHE A 187 -15.09 9.13 20.25
CA PHE A 187 -14.15 10.14 20.72
C PHE A 187 -13.09 10.42 19.67
N VAL A 188 -12.88 11.70 19.34
CA VAL A 188 -11.82 12.12 18.41
C VAL A 188 -11.09 13.31 19.01
N GLY A 189 -9.76 13.27 18.99
CA GLY A 189 -8.91 14.37 19.42
C GLY A 189 -7.81 14.64 18.40
N SER A 190 -7.40 15.90 18.29
CA SER A 190 -6.25 16.31 17.49
C SER A 190 -4.96 16.19 18.31
N PHE A 191 -3.92 15.61 17.71
CA PHE A 191 -2.52 15.83 18.08
C PHE A 191 -1.90 16.60 16.90
N PRO A 192 -1.24 17.77 17.03
CA PRO A 192 -0.71 18.47 18.22
C PRO A 192 -1.52 19.72 18.65
N LEU A 193 -1.06 20.41 19.71
CA LEU A 193 -1.71 21.59 20.35
C LEU A 193 -2.12 22.74 19.40
N ASN A 194 -1.50 22.83 18.22
CA ASN A 194 -1.73 23.88 17.21
C ASN A 194 -2.26 23.32 15.88
N GLY A 195 -2.82 22.11 15.89
CA GLY A 195 -3.43 21.49 14.71
C GLY A 195 -4.79 22.08 14.34
N LEU A 196 -5.29 21.69 13.17
CA LEU A 196 -6.68 21.94 12.79
C LEU A 196 -7.62 21.35 13.84
N LYS A 197 -8.59 22.14 14.31
CA LYS A 197 -9.60 21.65 15.24
C LYS A 197 -10.31 20.45 14.65
N THR A 198 -10.45 19.42 15.47
CA THR A 198 -11.00 18.13 15.08
C THR A 198 -12.46 18.28 14.61
N ASP A 199 -13.18 19.24 15.18
CA ASP A 199 -14.55 19.59 14.80
C ASP A 199 -14.66 20.14 13.38
N SER A 200 -13.67 20.93 12.95
CA SER A 200 -13.66 21.57 11.63
C SER A 200 -13.43 20.53 10.54
N VAL A 201 -12.55 19.56 10.78
CA VAL A 201 -12.29 18.43 9.89
C VAL A 201 -13.49 17.48 9.84
N ALA A 202 -14.04 17.09 11.00
CA ALA A 202 -15.17 16.17 11.07
C ALA A 202 -16.43 16.71 10.40
N LYS A 203 -16.68 18.03 10.51
CA LYS A 203 -17.79 18.72 9.83
C LYS A 203 -17.56 18.84 8.33
N SER A 204 -16.36 19.25 7.91
CA SER A 204 -16.04 19.46 6.49
C SER A 204 -16.10 18.17 5.67
N LEU A 205 -15.77 17.03 6.28
CA LEU A 205 -15.84 15.70 5.67
C LEU A 205 -17.21 15.01 5.85
N GLY A 206 -18.17 15.65 6.53
CA GLY A 206 -19.50 15.08 6.79
C GLY A 206 -19.52 13.89 7.75
N ILE A 207 -18.39 13.56 8.37
CA ILE A 207 -18.20 12.41 9.27
C ILE A 207 -19.09 12.52 10.50
N GLN A 208 -19.18 13.72 11.08
CA GLN A 208 -20.03 13.98 12.25
C GLN A 208 -21.50 13.65 11.95
N SER A 209 -22.05 14.21 10.86
CA SER A 209 -23.46 13.99 10.49
C SER A 209 -23.77 12.52 10.18
N TYR A 210 -22.82 11.80 9.57
CA TYR A 210 -22.97 10.37 9.32
C TYR A 210 -23.06 9.57 10.62
N ILE A 211 -22.20 9.87 11.60
CA ILE A 211 -22.16 9.14 12.88
C ILE A 211 -23.37 9.46 13.76
N GLU A 212 -23.81 10.71 13.79
CA GLU A 212 -25.03 11.12 14.50
C GLU A 212 -26.28 10.45 13.89
N LYS A 213 -26.36 10.31 12.56
CA LYS A 213 -27.43 9.54 11.89
C LYS A 213 -27.44 8.06 12.27
N LEU A 214 -26.28 7.51 12.61
CA LEU A 214 -26.16 6.13 13.10
C LEU A 214 -26.52 6.00 14.59
N GLY A 215 -26.86 7.10 15.28
CA GLY A 215 -27.31 7.09 16.68
C GLY A 215 -26.20 7.22 17.71
N ALA A 216 -24.99 7.59 17.30
CA ALA A 216 -23.85 7.81 18.21
C ALA A 216 -23.57 9.30 18.43
N GLU A 217 -23.19 9.66 19.66
CA GLU A 217 -22.70 11.00 19.98
C GLU A 217 -21.25 11.15 19.48
N PHE A 218 -20.97 12.19 18.69
CA PHE A 218 -19.61 12.54 18.30
C PHE A 218 -19.00 13.47 19.35
N VAL A 219 -17.90 13.05 19.97
CA VAL A 219 -17.26 13.73 21.10
C VAL A 219 -15.86 14.22 20.72
N PHE A 220 -15.68 15.53 20.75
CA PHE A 220 -14.42 16.21 20.48
C PHE A 220 -13.61 16.35 21.77
N LEU A 221 -12.46 15.67 21.84
CA LEU A 221 -11.57 15.71 23.01
C LEU A 221 -10.80 17.02 23.12
N ASP A 222 -10.73 17.81 22.05
CA ASP A 222 -10.17 19.17 22.00
C ASP A 222 -11.18 20.27 22.36
N ASP A 223 -12.43 19.90 22.71
CA ASP A 223 -13.44 20.83 23.22
C ASP A 223 -13.11 21.22 24.67
N GLN A 224 -12.43 22.36 24.83
CA GLN A 224 -12.01 22.88 26.13
C GLN A 224 -13.18 23.28 27.06
N ASN A 225 -14.40 23.39 26.55
CA ASN A 225 -15.58 23.61 27.39
C ASN A 225 -16.08 22.29 28.02
N LYS A 226 -15.90 21.16 27.33
CA LYS A 226 -16.28 19.81 27.81
C LYS A 226 -15.16 19.13 28.59
N TYR A 227 -13.91 19.34 28.19
CA TYR A 227 -12.72 18.78 28.80
C TYR A 227 -11.74 19.89 29.17
N PRO A 228 -12.06 20.72 30.17
CA PRO A 228 -11.14 21.75 30.61
C PRO A 228 -9.86 21.08 31.08
N LEU A 229 -8.72 21.50 30.54
CA LEU A 229 -7.37 21.18 31.05
C LEU A 229 -7.15 21.89 32.40
N LYS A 230 -8.05 21.70 33.35
CA LYS A 230 -8.01 22.27 34.69
C LYS A 230 -7.69 21.18 35.68
N SER A 231 -6.80 21.49 36.60
CA SER A 231 -6.55 20.64 37.75
C SER A 231 -7.82 20.48 38.58
N VAL A 232 -8.02 19.29 39.13
CA VAL A 232 -9.17 18.96 39.97
C VAL A 232 -8.68 18.82 41.40
N GLU A 233 -9.31 19.54 42.33
CA GLU A 233 -9.08 19.31 43.77
C GLU A 233 -9.89 18.10 44.24
N MET A 234 -9.19 17.10 44.78
CA MET A 234 -9.79 15.97 45.49
C MET A 234 -9.05 15.76 46.80
N ASN A 235 -9.79 15.70 47.91
CA ASN A 235 -9.24 15.44 49.26
C ASN A 235 -8.04 16.37 49.61
N SER A 236 -8.18 17.66 49.33
CA SER A 236 -7.15 18.68 49.56
C SER A 236 -5.84 18.44 48.78
N LYS A 237 -5.89 17.64 47.71
CA LYS A 237 -4.81 17.47 46.74
C LYS A 237 -5.26 17.92 45.36
N THR A 238 -4.43 18.73 44.73
CA THR A 238 -4.61 19.15 43.35
C THR A 238 -4.10 18.05 42.42
N ILE A 239 -5.01 17.44 41.65
CA ILE A 239 -4.69 16.48 40.60
C ILE A 239 -4.55 17.26 39.30
N GLU A 240 -3.32 17.38 38.79
CA GLU A 240 -3.08 17.92 37.45
C GLU A 240 -3.28 16.81 36.40
N PHE A 241 -4.10 17.05 35.39
CA PHE A 241 -4.17 16.14 34.24
C PHE A 241 -2.85 16.21 33.46
N PRO A 242 -2.30 15.07 33.01
CA PRO A 242 -1.07 15.06 32.24
C PRO A 242 -1.23 15.89 30.97
N LYS A 243 -0.47 16.97 30.86
CA LYS A 243 -0.47 17.87 29.69
C LYS A 243 0.18 17.25 28.45
N VAL A 244 0.99 16.20 28.65
CA VAL A 244 1.68 15.46 27.59
C VAL A 244 1.69 13.99 28.01
N ILE A 245 1.06 13.12 27.22
CA ILE A 245 1.02 11.67 27.48
C ILE A 245 2.15 10.95 26.70
N LEU A 246 2.70 11.59 25.67
CA LEU A 246 3.83 11.10 24.89
C LEU A 246 4.66 12.30 24.41
N ASP A 247 5.89 12.43 24.89
CA ASP A 247 6.92 13.22 24.21
C ASP A 247 7.45 12.36 23.05
N LEU A 248 7.23 12.80 21.81
CA LEU A 248 7.85 12.27 20.60
C LEU A 248 8.82 13.31 20.04
#